data_AF-A0A7C0VKD2-F1
#
_entry.id   AF-A0A7C0VKD2-F1
#
_cell.length_a   1.000
_cell.length_b   1.000
_cell.length_c   1.000
_cell.angle_alpha   90.00
_cell.angle_beta   90.00
_cell.angle_gamma   90.00
#
_symmetry.space_group_name_H-M   'P 1'
#
loop_
_entity.id
_entity.type
_entity.pdbx_description
1 polymer ?
#
loop_
_entity_poly.entity_id
_entity_poly.type
_entity_poly.pdbx_seq_one_letter_code
_entity_poly.pdbx_strand_id
1 'polypeptide(L)'
;MEISTLARKFLLLGIGALSLTEERLEQIISGMVKKGEISRQEGRDLVQEMLKKIKQEKDNLSEKIKKEFDSLMDKVDVPKQSEINELKQRVAELEAKLEQLHPAE
;
A
#
# COMPACT_ATOMS: atom_id res chain seq x y z
N MET A 1 0.80 23.24 2.88
CA MET A 1 1.80 23.12 1.79
C MET A 1 2.64 21.83 1.87
N GLU A 2 2.25 20.84 2.70
CA GLU A 2 3.04 19.60 2.94
C GLU A 2 2.76 18.47 1.91
N ILE A 3 1.58 18.46 1.30
CA ILE A 3 1.12 17.36 0.41
C ILE A 3 2.00 17.27 -0.85
N SER A 4 2.49 18.39 -1.39
CA SER A 4 3.32 18.41 -2.60
C SER A 4 4.69 17.74 -2.37
N THR A 5 5.28 17.92 -1.19
CA THR A 5 6.56 17.32 -0.82
C THR A 5 6.42 15.81 -0.64
N LEU A 6 5.33 15.34 -0.02
CA LEU A 6 5.08 13.92 0.17
C LEU A 6 4.79 13.22 -1.17
N ALA A 7 3.94 13.79 -2.01
CA ALA A 7 3.67 13.27 -3.35
C ALA A 7 4.93 13.20 -4.22
N ARG A 8 5.78 14.24 -4.16
CA ARG A 8 7.08 14.25 -4.86
C ARG A 8 8.01 13.14 -4.36
N LYS A 9 8.08 12.91 -3.04
CA LYS A 9 8.87 11.80 -2.47
C LYS A 9 8.36 10.44 -2.93
N PHE A 10 7.05 10.22 -2.92
CA PHE A 10 6.45 8.97 -3.42
C PHE A 10 6.68 8.75 -4.92
N LEU A 11 6.59 9.81 -5.74
CA LEU A 11 6.89 9.72 -7.16
C LEU A 11 8.36 9.39 -7.43
N LEU A 12 9.30 10.05 -6.72
CA LEU A 12 10.73 9.77 -6.86
C LEU A 12 11.08 8.35 -6.39
N LEU A 13 10.49 7.89 -5.29
CA LEU A 13 10.62 6.51 -4.83
C LEU A 13 10.00 5.52 -5.80
N GLY A 14 8.84 5.85 -6.40
CA GLY A 14 8.21 5.05 -7.44
C GLY A 14 9.11 4.87 -8.66
N ILE A 15 9.71 5.96 -9.15
CA ILE A 15 10.65 5.91 -10.28
C ILE A 15 11.89 5.07 -9.92
N GLY A 16 12.44 5.25 -8.71
CA GLY A 16 13.61 4.49 -8.24
C GLY A 16 13.32 2.99 -8.03
N ALA A 17 12.17 2.65 -7.44
CA ALA A 17 11.74 1.29 -7.21
C ALA A 17 11.35 0.56 -8.50
N LEU A 18 10.70 1.25 -9.45
CA LEU A 18 10.41 0.71 -10.77
C LEU A 18 11.67 0.45 -11.61
N SER A 19 12.78 1.15 -11.32
CA SER A 19 14.08 0.89 -11.97
C SER A 19 14.77 -0.39 -11.46
N LEU A 20 14.38 -0.91 -10.30
CA LEU A 20 14.90 -2.16 -9.73
C LEU A 20 13.99 -3.32 -10.12
N THR A 21 14.14 -3.81 -11.34
CA THR A 21 13.46 -4.99 -11.86
C THR A 21 14.32 -6.24 -11.72
N GLU A 22 13.68 -7.41 -11.82
CA GLU A 22 14.37 -8.72 -11.87
C GLU A 22 15.43 -8.72 -12.99
N GLU A 23 15.08 -8.27 -14.19
CA GLU A 23 16.00 -8.15 -15.33
C GLU A 23 17.20 -7.23 -15.04
N ARG A 24 17.01 -6.13 -14.30
CA ARG A 24 18.14 -5.26 -13.93
C ARG A 24 19.04 -5.88 -12.87
N LEU A 25 18.48 -6.56 -11.88
CA LEU A 25 19.27 -7.31 -10.90
C LEU A 25 20.09 -8.40 -11.56
N GLU A 26 19.48 -9.17 -12.46
CA GLU A 26 20.19 -10.20 -13.24
C GLU A 26 21.33 -9.61 -14.06
N GLN A 27 21.12 -8.46 -14.71
CA GLN A 27 22.18 -7.82 -15.51
C GLN A 27 23.34 -7.31 -14.65
N ILE A 28 23.07 -6.71 -13.49
CA ILE A 28 24.10 -6.23 -12.57
C ILE A 28 24.93 -7.42 -12.07
N ILE A 29 24.26 -8.45 -11.58
CA ILE A 29 24.91 -9.63 -11.00
C ILE A 29 25.64 -10.44 -12.08
N SER A 30 25.07 -10.58 -13.28
CA SER A 30 25.75 -11.18 -14.44
C SER A 30 27.02 -10.41 -14.81
N GLY A 31 27.01 -9.08 -14.66
CA GLY A 31 28.20 -8.25 -14.81
C GLY A 31 29.32 -8.60 -13.82
N MET A 32 28.98 -8.81 -12.56
CA MET A 32 29.93 -9.22 -11.51
C MET A 32 30.49 -10.62 -11.78
N VAL A 33 29.65 -11.56 -12.24
CA VAL A 33 30.09 -12.90 -12.68
C VAL A 33 31.06 -12.82 -13.85
N LYS A 34 30.78 -11.99 -14.85
CA LYS A 34 31.64 -11.82 -16.03
C LYS A 34 33.01 -11.24 -15.68
N LYS A 35 33.07 -10.36 -14.67
CA LYS A 35 34.32 -9.80 -14.15
C LYS A 35 35.09 -10.77 -13.25
N GLY A 36 34.50 -11.92 -12.90
CA GLY A 36 35.08 -12.88 -11.97
C GLY A 36 35.02 -12.43 -10.51
N GLU A 37 34.22 -11.40 -10.19
CA GLU A 37 34.04 -10.91 -8.81
C GLU A 37 33.26 -11.91 -7.95
N ILE A 38 32.40 -12.71 -8.59
CA ILE A 38 31.61 -13.78 -7.97
C ILE A 38 31.47 -14.96 -8.92
N SER A 39 31.23 -16.16 -8.39
CA SER A 39 30.91 -17.34 -9.19
C SER A 39 29.47 -17.28 -9.75
N ARG A 40 29.21 -18.11 -10.78
CA ARG A 40 27.85 -18.26 -11.34
C ARG A 40 26.83 -18.74 -10.30
N GLN A 41 27.26 -19.59 -9.37
CA GLN A 41 26.41 -20.13 -8.32
C GLN A 41 26.00 -19.01 -7.35
N GLU A 42 26.98 -18.27 -6.83
CA GLU A 42 26.76 -17.14 -5.92
C GLU A 42 25.90 -16.05 -6.58
N GLY A 43 26.08 -15.79 -7.87
CA GLY A 43 25.24 -14.84 -8.59
C GLY A 43 23.76 -15.25 -8.64
N ARG A 44 23.46 -16.53 -8.88
CA ARG A 44 22.07 -17.03 -8.87
C ARG A 44 21.45 -16.90 -7.49
N ASP A 45 22.20 -17.26 -6.45
CA ASP A 45 21.71 -17.19 -5.06
C ASP A 45 21.46 -15.73 -4.64
N LEU A 46 22.33 -14.81 -5.04
CA LEU A 46 22.17 -13.36 -4.81
C LEU A 46 20.91 -12.78 -5.48
N VAL A 47 20.64 -13.16 -6.74
CA VAL A 47 19.41 -12.71 -7.43
C VAL A 47 18.18 -13.16 -6.63
N GLN A 48 18.13 -14.43 -6.24
CA GLN A 48 17.00 -15.00 -5.50
C GLN A 48 16.83 -14.36 -4.12
N GLU A 49 17.92 -14.11 -3.40
CA GLU A 49 17.86 -13.45 -2.09
C GLU A 49 17.35 -12.01 -2.20
N MET A 50 17.84 -11.25 -3.18
CA MET A 50 17.41 -9.87 -3.44
C MET A 50 15.91 -9.81 -3.77
N LEU A 51 15.44 -10.67 -4.68
CA LEU A 51 14.02 -10.74 -5.04
C LEU A 51 13.15 -11.10 -3.83
N LYS A 52 13.59 -12.04 -3.00
CA LYS A 52 12.89 -12.43 -1.78
C LYS A 52 12.81 -11.27 -0.77
N LYS A 53 13.91 -10.56 -0.55
CA LYS A 53 13.94 -9.36 0.32
C LYS A 53 13.01 -8.27 -0.19
N ILE A 54 13.03 -7.98 -1.50
CA ILE A 54 12.13 -6.99 -2.11
C ILE A 54 10.67 -7.35 -1.85
N LYS A 55 10.31 -8.63 -2.00
CA LYS A 55 8.95 -9.10 -1.73
C LYS A 55 8.55 -8.91 -0.26
N GLN A 56 9.41 -9.28 0.67
CA GLN A 56 9.15 -9.09 2.11
C GLN A 56 9.04 -7.61 2.50
N GLU A 57 9.91 -6.76 1.99
CA GLU A 57 9.88 -5.32 2.25
C GLU A 57 8.62 -4.66 1.66
N LYS A 58 8.15 -5.12 0.50
CA LYS A 58 6.90 -4.64 -0.09
C LYS A 58 5.69 -4.90 0.81
N ASP A 59 5.59 -6.09 1.38
CA ASP A 59 4.48 -6.47 2.26
C ASP A 59 4.51 -5.63 3.55
N ASN A 60 5.68 -5.54 4.20
CA ASN A 60 5.89 -4.71 5.39
C ASN A 60 5.58 -3.22 5.12
N LEU A 61 5.99 -2.70 3.97
CA LEU A 61 5.72 -1.31 3.57
C LEU A 61 4.23 -1.08 3.36
N SER A 62 3.53 -2.02 2.72
CA SER A 62 2.08 -1.93 2.50
C SER A 62 1.31 -1.85 3.83
N GLU A 63 1.68 -2.68 4.80
CA GLU A 63 1.08 -2.63 6.15
C GLU A 63 1.34 -1.30 6.86
N LYS A 64 2.59 -0.80 6.81
CA LYS A 64 2.93 0.50 7.40
C LYS A 64 2.14 1.64 6.76
N ILE A 65 2.03 1.66 5.43
CA ILE A 65 1.27 2.67 4.70
C ILE A 65 -0.22 2.62 5.09
N LYS A 66 -0.82 1.41 5.14
CA LYS A 66 -2.22 1.26 5.59
C LYS A 66 -2.42 1.80 7.00
N LYS A 67 -1.56 1.39 7.94
CA LYS A 67 -1.65 1.84 9.33
C LYS A 67 -1.49 3.35 9.49
N GLU A 68 -0.56 3.95 8.75
CA GLU A 68 -0.37 5.40 8.78
C GLU A 68 -1.56 6.13 8.15
N PHE A 69 -2.11 5.59 7.06
CA PHE A 69 -3.29 6.14 6.41
C PHE A 69 -4.54 6.06 7.31
N ASP A 70 -4.76 4.92 7.97
CA ASP A 70 -5.85 4.74 8.94
C ASP A 70 -5.70 5.72 10.12
N SER A 71 -4.49 5.88 10.65
CA SER A 71 -4.17 6.84 11.72
C SER A 71 -4.40 8.30 11.30
N LEU A 72 -4.13 8.65 10.04
CA LEU A 72 -4.45 9.96 9.50
C LEU A 72 -5.97 10.14 9.34
N MET A 73 -6.68 9.13 8.84
CA MET A 73 -8.14 9.16 8.71
C MET A 73 -8.86 9.19 10.07
N ASP A 74 -8.26 8.66 11.12
CA ASP A 74 -8.82 8.80 12.49
C ASP A 74 -8.55 10.21 13.09
N LYS A 75 -7.53 10.93 12.60
CA LYS A 75 -7.17 12.29 13.08
C LYS A 75 -7.86 13.41 12.33
N VAL A 76 -8.20 13.19 11.07
CA VAL A 76 -9.03 14.09 10.28
C VAL A 76 -10.44 13.55 10.46
N ASP A 77 -11.38 14.32 11.01
CA ASP A 77 -12.75 13.91 11.39
C ASP A 77 -13.62 13.50 10.16
N VAL A 78 -13.14 12.52 9.40
CA VAL A 78 -13.70 12.02 8.14
C VAL A 78 -14.39 10.71 8.48
N PRO A 79 -15.73 10.67 8.44
CA PRO A 79 -16.47 9.47 8.80
C PRO A 79 -16.14 8.33 7.84
N LYS A 80 -15.93 7.13 8.39
CA LYS A 80 -15.67 5.93 7.60
C LYS A 80 -16.94 5.56 6.84
N GLN A 81 -16.79 4.98 5.64
CA GLN A 81 -17.94 4.55 4.84
C GLN A 81 -18.86 3.58 5.60
N SER A 82 -18.28 2.74 6.47
CA SER A 82 -19.00 1.84 7.36
C SER A 82 -19.91 2.60 8.34
N GLU A 83 -19.41 3.67 8.95
CA GLU A 83 -20.16 4.49 9.91
C GLU A 83 -21.32 5.21 9.20
N ILE A 84 -21.09 5.72 7.98
CA ILE A 84 -22.14 6.31 7.15
C ILE A 84 -23.24 5.28 6.84
N ASN A 85 -22.85 4.05 6.50
CA ASN A 85 -23.81 2.99 6.18
C ASN A 85 -24.63 2.56 7.40
N GLU A 86 -23.99 2.46 8.57
CA GLU A 86 -24.67 2.17 9.84
C GLU A 86 -25.66 3.28 10.18
N LEU A 87 -25.29 4.55 9.99
CA LEU A 87 -26.18 5.68 10.20
C LEU A 87 -27.38 5.64 9.26
N LYS A 88 -27.18 5.32 7.97
CA LYS A 88 -28.26 5.15 6.99
C LYS A 88 -29.23 4.04 7.39
N GLN A 89 -28.72 2.91 7.87
CA GLN A 89 -29.56 1.81 8.33
C GLN A 89 -30.40 2.25 9.54
N ARG A 90 -29.79 2.90 10.53
CA ARG A 90 -30.52 3.41 11.71
C ARG A 90 -31.58 4.43 11.31
N VAL A 91 -31.30 5.30 10.33
CA VAL A 91 -32.28 6.24 9.78
C VAL A 91 -33.46 5.48 9.16
N ALA A 92 -33.20 4.50 8.29
CA ALA A 92 -34.25 3.70 7.66
C ALA A 92 -35.12 2.93 8.69
N GLU A 93 -34.51 2.38 9.74
CA GLU A 93 -35.24 1.73 10.83
C GLU A 93 -36.12 2.70 11.62
N LEU A 94 -35.66 3.93 11.83
CA LEU A 94 -36.44 4.98 12.51
C LEU A 94 -37.59 5.48 11.62
N GLU A 95 -37.35 5.66 10.32
CA GLU A 95 -38.38 6.01 9.34
C GLU A 95 -39.48 4.96 9.30
N ALA A 96 -39.13 3.67 9.23
CA ALA A 96 -40.10 2.57 9.25
C ALA A 96 -40.92 2.53 10.56
N LYS A 97 -40.31 2.83 11.71
CA LYS A 97 -41.03 2.91 12.99
C LYS A 97 -41.97 4.12 13.05
N LEU A 98 -41.58 5.25 12.47
CA LEU A 98 -42.42 6.44 12.38
C LEU A 98 -43.66 6.20 11.52
N GLU A 99 -43.52 5.53 10.36
CA GLU A 99 -44.66 5.13 9.52
C GLU A 99 -45.64 4.20 10.26
N GLN A 100 -45.14 3.30 11.11
CA GLN A 100 -46.00 2.42 11.92
C GLN A 100 -46.76 3.16 13.02
N LEU A 101 -46.17 4.23 13.58
CA LEU A 101 -46.79 5.04 14.63
C LEU A 101 -47.76 6.08 14.08
N HIS A 102 -47.53 6.53 12.83
CA HIS A 102 -48.38 7.47 12.10
C HIS A 102 -48.75 6.87 10.75
N PRO A 103 -49.57 5.78 10.72
CA PRO A 103 -50.07 5.27 9.46
C PRO A 103 -50.91 6.38 8.83
N ALA A 104 -50.54 6.81 7.61
CA ALA A 104 -51.22 7.87 6.90
C ALA A 104 -52.74 7.62 6.90
N GLU A 105 -53.49 8.52 7.54
CA GLU A 105 -54.95 8.61 7.42
C GLU A 105 -55.36 8.96 5.98
#